data_AF-A0AAN2PF47-F1
#
_entry.id   AF-A0AAN2PF47-F1
#
_cell.length_a   1.000
_cell.length_b   1.000
_cell.length_c   1.000
_cell.angle_alpha   90.00
_cell.angle_beta   90.00
_cell.angle_gamma   90.00
#
_symmetry.space_group_name_H-M   'P 1'
#
loop_
_entity.id
_entity.type
_entity.pdbx_description
1 polymer ?
#
loop_
_entity_poly.entity_id
_entity_poly.type
_entity_poly.pdbx_seq_one_letter_code
_entity_poly.pdbx_strand_id
1 'polypeptide(L)'
;MEKDKKIDEFEELLEGDDNLTDKERMFCLNYLRHFNAAKSYRESFGETKFDKQAAHLLLKKEKISNYIQKLKKELFTDTLLDSKDILEQYIKIAFADITDYVNFGAEEVVDENGKTYTRNYLRFKDSNTVDSSMIEYIAGGKAPTIKLSDKTKALEMLSKYTNLIDGDTDKEFKLVIKRAGEND
;
A
#
# COMPACT_ATOMS: atom_id res chain seq x y z
N MET A 1 16.33 -24.14 1.68
CA MET A 1 17.81 -24.07 1.69
C MET A 1 18.33 -22.84 0.94
N GLU A 2 18.08 -22.68 -0.36
CA GLU A 2 18.55 -21.50 -1.11
C GLU A 2 17.76 -20.22 -0.78
N LYS A 3 16.44 -20.35 -0.54
CA LYS A 3 15.58 -19.25 -0.06
C LYS A 3 15.93 -18.81 1.37
N ASP A 4 16.14 -19.77 2.28
CA ASP A 4 16.48 -19.47 3.69
C ASP A 4 17.83 -18.75 3.77
N LYS A 5 18.83 -19.19 2.99
CA LYS A 5 20.13 -18.51 2.89
C LYS A 5 20.04 -17.09 2.34
N LYS A 6 19.12 -16.83 1.39
CA LYS A 6 18.86 -15.47 0.88
C LYS A 6 18.11 -14.59 1.87
N ILE A 7 17.23 -15.17 2.70
CA ILE A 7 16.59 -14.47 3.82
C ILE A 7 17.68 -14.05 4.82
N ASP A 8 18.60 -14.95 5.16
CA ASP A 8 19.73 -14.65 6.04
C ASP A 8 20.63 -13.54 5.45
N GLU A 9 20.96 -13.59 4.15
CA GLU A 9 21.75 -12.55 3.46
C GLU A 9 21.00 -11.20 3.40
N PHE A 10 19.68 -11.22 3.26
CA PHE A 10 18.85 -10.01 3.33
C PHE A 10 18.78 -9.46 4.76
N GLU A 11 18.64 -10.31 5.77
CA GLU A 11 18.67 -9.91 7.18
C GLU A 11 20.03 -9.33 7.59
N GLU A 12 21.14 -9.93 7.17
CA GLU A 12 22.49 -9.34 7.35
C GLU A 12 22.61 -7.96 6.68
N LEU A 13 21.97 -7.76 5.52
CA LEU A 13 21.90 -6.45 4.87
C LEU A 13 21.08 -5.42 5.65
N LEU A 14 20.05 -5.85 6.39
CA LEU A 14 19.27 -4.99 7.28
C LEU A 14 20.10 -4.53 8.49
N GLU A 15 21.01 -5.39 8.94
CA GLU A 15 21.85 -5.15 10.11
C GLU A 15 23.15 -4.39 9.79
N GLY A 16 23.68 -4.52 8.57
CA GLY A 16 25.05 -4.15 8.20
C GLY A 16 25.30 -2.80 7.51
N ASP A 17 24.53 -1.74 7.77
CA ASP A 17 24.88 -0.38 7.29
C ASP A 17 25.19 0.57 8.47
N ASP A 18 26.47 0.62 8.85
CA ASP A 18 27.01 1.42 9.96
C ASP A 18 26.73 2.93 9.83
N ASN A 19 26.35 3.40 8.64
CA ASN A 19 26.11 4.82 8.35
C ASN A 19 24.64 5.24 8.50
N LEU A 20 23.71 4.30 8.72
CA LEU A 20 22.30 4.59 8.97
C LEU A 20 21.93 4.31 10.43
N THR A 21 21.24 5.27 11.03
CA THR A 21 20.57 5.04 12.33
C THR A 21 19.43 4.03 12.19
N ASP A 22 19.05 3.36 13.26
CA ASP A 22 17.95 2.37 13.25
C ASP A 22 16.64 2.96 12.69
N LYS A 23 16.33 4.22 13.04
CA LYS A 23 15.16 4.91 12.50
C LYS A 23 15.28 5.21 11.01
N GLU A 24 16.48 5.53 10.51
CA GLU A 24 16.73 5.72 9.08
C GLU A 24 16.62 4.40 8.31
N ARG A 25 17.09 3.28 8.88
CA ARG A 25 16.89 1.94 8.29
C ARG A 25 15.42 1.57 8.25
N MET A 26 14.72 1.76 9.36
CA MET A 26 13.28 1.54 9.46
C MET A 26 12.50 2.37 8.43
N PHE A 27 12.93 3.62 8.20
CA PHE A 27 12.36 4.48 7.17
C PHE A 27 12.54 3.91 5.76
N CYS A 28 13.74 3.44 5.43
CA CYS A 28 14.03 2.82 4.14
C CYS A 28 13.17 1.56 3.91
N LEU A 29 13.02 0.71 4.93
CA LEU A 29 12.19 -0.49 4.86
C LEU A 29 10.71 -0.15 4.68
N ASN A 30 10.18 0.76 5.50
CA ASN A 30 8.80 1.21 5.40
C ASN A 30 8.53 1.89 4.05
N TYR A 31 9.52 2.58 3.49
CA TYR A 31 9.41 3.22 2.18
C TYR A 31 9.29 2.20 1.05
N LEU A 32 10.02 1.08 1.11
CA LEU A 32 9.87 -0.01 0.14
C LEU A 32 8.55 -0.77 0.32
N ARG A 33 8.06 -0.88 1.55
CA ARG A 33 6.78 -1.53 1.84
C ARG A 33 5.58 -0.73 1.32
N HIS A 34 5.55 0.58 1.57
CA HIS A 34 4.37 1.40 1.31
C HIS A 34 4.47 2.25 0.04
N PHE A 35 5.67 2.44 -0.50
CA PHE A 35 5.99 3.44 -1.53
C PHE A 35 5.46 4.85 -1.21
N ASN A 36 5.29 5.14 0.09
CA ASN A 36 4.74 6.39 0.60
C ASN A 36 5.72 7.00 1.61
N ALA A 37 6.41 8.06 1.20
CA ALA A 37 7.46 8.69 2.01
C ALA A 37 6.94 9.22 3.35
N ALA A 38 5.76 9.86 3.36
CA ALA A 38 5.21 10.45 4.58
C ALA A 38 4.77 9.38 5.59
N LYS A 39 4.11 8.32 5.12
CA LYS A 39 3.74 7.17 5.96
C LYS A 39 4.97 6.50 6.56
N SER A 40 5.99 6.29 5.74
CA SER A 40 7.26 5.68 6.16
C SER A 40 7.99 6.50 7.20
N TYR A 41 7.94 7.84 7.08
CA TYR A 41 8.48 8.74 8.08
C TYR A 41 7.76 8.59 9.41
N ARG A 42 6.42 8.64 9.41
CA ARG A 42 5.60 8.52 10.62
C ARG A 42 5.85 7.24 11.38
N GLU A 43 5.91 6.11 10.67
CA GLU A 43 6.16 4.80 11.27
C GLU A 43 7.58 4.65 11.83
N SER A 44 8.54 5.47 11.38
CA SER A 44 9.96 5.34 11.76
C SER A 44 10.42 6.40 12.76
N PHE A 45 9.86 7.61 12.68
CA PHE A 45 10.28 8.78 13.46
C PHE A 45 9.15 9.36 14.35
N GLY A 46 7.90 8.94 14.14
CA GLY A 46 6.72 9.51 14.79
C GLY A 46 6.01 10.56 13.93
N GLU A 47 4.75 10.86 14.28
CA GLU A 47 3.90 11.80 13.56
C GLU A 47 4.22 13.26 13.89
N THR A 48 4.35 14.10 12.86
CA THR A 48 4.62 15.54 12.98
C THR A 48 3.88 16.33 11.90
N LYS A 49 3.74 17.65 12.10
CA LYS A 49 3.15 18.54 11.09
C LYS A 49 3.94 18.60 9.78
N PHE A 50 5.20 18.18 9.78
CA PHE A 50 6.15 18.37 8.67
C PHE A 50 6.62 17.05 8.04
N ASP A 51 5.94 15.93 8.32
CA ASP A 51 6.36 14.59 7.89
C ASP A 51 6.65 14.48 6.39
N LYS A 52 5.79 15.07 5.56
CA LYS A 52 5.97 15.08 4.09
C LYS A 52 7.30 15.73 3.67
N GLN A 53 7.61 16.88 4.27
CA GLN A 53 8.82 17.65 3.96
C GLN A 53 10.06 16.94 4.51
N ALA A 54 9.99 16.46 5.76
CA ALA A 54 11.07 15.72 6.39
C ALA A 54 11.39 14.42 5.63
N ALA A 55 10.37 13.67 5.22
CA ALA A 55 10.53 12.46 4.40
C ALA A 55 11.20 12.76 3.05
N HIS A 56 10.80 13.83 2.37
CA HIS A 56 11.44 14.23 1.11
C HIS A 56 12.89 14.68 1.30
N LEU A 57 13.22 15.33 2.41
CA LEU A 57 14.61 15.67 2.73
C LEU A 57 15.44 14.41 3.02
N LEU A 58 14.89 13.41 3.70
CA LEU A 58 15.56 12.12 3.91
C LEU A 58 15.85 11.40 2.60
N LEU A 59 14.89 11.33 1.68
CA LEU A 59 15.07 10.68 0.38
C LEU A 59 16.16 11.34 -0.49
N LYS A 60 16.46 12.62 -0.25
CA LYS A 60 17.55 13.35 -0.93
C LYS A 60 18.94 13.08 -0.31
N LYS A 61 19.02 12.53 0.90
CA LYS A 61 20.31 12.18 1.50
C LYS A 61 20.92 11.01 0.74
N GLU A 62 22.15 11.18 0.28
CA GLU A 62 22.87 10.18 -0.51
C GLU A 62 22.89 8.80 0.16
N LYS A 63 23.21 8.74 1.46
CA LYS A 63 23.21 7.48 2.22
C LYS A 63 21.85 6.75 2.21
N ILE A 64 20.74 7.50 2.31
CA ILE A 64 19.38 6.94 2.31
C ILE A 64 19.03 6.44 0.92
N SER A 65 19.30 7.26 -0.11
CA SER A 65 19.06 6.88 -1.51
C SER A 65 19.86 5.64 -1.90
N ASN A 66 21.14 5.57 -1.53
CA ASN A 66 22.01 4.43 -1.83
C ASN A 66 21.53 3.17 -1.11
N TYR A 67 21.11 3.27 0.15
CA TYR A 67 20.56 2.13 0.88
C TYR A 67 19.25 1.63 0.28
N ILE A 68 18.33 2.53 -0.09
CA ILE A 68 17.09 2.19 -0.81
C ILE A 68 17.41 1.52 -2.15
N GLN A 69 18.40 2.01 -2.90
CA GLN A 69 18.81 1.40 -4.17
C GLN A 69 19.43 0.02 -3.96
N LYS A 70 20.23 -0.18 -2.91
CA LYS A 70 20.80 -1.46 -2.54
C LYS A 70 19.70 -2.46 -2.19
N LEU A 71 18.76 -2.08 -1.33
CA LEU A 71 17.61 -2.90 -0.98
C LEU A 71 16.73 -3.23 -2.19
N LYS A 72 16.48 -2.26 -3.09
CA LYS A 72 15.78 -2.51 -4.35
C LYS A 72 16.54 -3.48 -5.23
N LYS A 73 17.85 -3.29 -5.36
CA LYS A 73 18.70 -4.19 -6.15
C LYS A 73 18.59 -5.60 -5.59
N GLU A 74 18.73 -5.82 -4.29
CA GLU A 74 18.53 -7.17 -3.72
C GLU A 74 17.11 -7.69 -3.94
N LEU A 75 16.09 -6.83 -3.84
CA LEU A 75 14.70 -7.21 -4.11
C LEU A 75 14.48 -7.68 -5.57
N PHE A 76 15.14 -7.02 -6.53
CA PHE A 76 14.93 -7.20 -7.96
C PHE A 76 15.98 -8.07 -8.68
N THR A 77 17.17 -8.28 -8.11
CA THR A 77 18.31 -8.89 -8.83
C THR A 77 18.20 -10.40 -8.91
N ASP A 78 17.46 -11.09 -8.03
CA ASP A 78 17.02 -12.49 -8.25
C ASP A 78 16.07 -13.01 -7.13
N THR A 79 14.78 -12.68 -7.25
CA THR A 79 13.66 -13.40 -6.58
C THR A 79 13.42 -13.09 -5.08
N LEU A 80 13.12 -11.84 -4.72
CA LEU A 80 12.41 -11.54 -3.45
C LEU A 80 10.93 -11.18 -3.67
N LEU A 81 10.56 -10.78 -4.89
CA LEU A 81 9.17 -10.78 -5.37
C LEU A 81 8.93 -12.13 -6.07
N ASP A 82 8.31 -13.07 -5.36
CA ASP A 82 7.80 -14.28 -5.96
C ASP A 82 6.61 -13.90 -6.88
N SER A 83 6.33 -14.74 -7.87
CA SER A 83 5.09 -14.67 -8.66
C SER A 83 3.87 -14.57 -7.74
N LYS A 84 3.96 -15.19 -6.55
CA LYS A 84 2.97 -15.09 -5.47
C LYS A 84 2.78 -13.66 -4.94
N ASP A 85 3.84 -12.89 -4.70
CA ASP A 85 3.72 -11.51 -4.19
C ASP A 85 3.06 -10.57 -5.21
N ILE A 86 3.35 -10.79 -6.50
CA ILE A 86 2.70 -10.08 -7.60
C ILE A 86 1.22 -10.44 -7.70
N LEU A 87 0.89 -11.73 -7.56
CA LEU A 87 -0.49 -12.21 -7.52
C LEU A 87 -1.26 -11.63 -6.32
N GLU A 88 -0.65 -11.59 -5.13
CA GLU A 88 -1.25 -10.99 -3.94
C GLU A 88 -1.60 -9.51 -4.15
N GLN A 89 -0.73 -8.75 -4.84
CA GLN A 89 -1.03 -7.37 -5.17
C GLN A 89 -2.20 -7.24 -6.15
N TYR A 90 -2.28 -8.10 -7.17
CA TYR A 90 -3.44 -8.13 -8.06
C TYR A 90 -4.73 -8.56 -7.36
N ILE A 91 -4.66 -9.50 -6.42
CA ILE A 91 -5.79 -9.88 -5.55
C ILE A 91 -6.27 -8.67 -4.75
N LYS A 92 -5.36 -7.95 -4.08
CA LYS A 92 -5.71 -6.74 -3.32
C LYS A 92 -6.41 -5.70 -4.20
N ILE A 93 -5.90 -5.45 -5.40
CA ILE A 93 -6.54 -4.51 -6.36
C ILE A 93 -7.91 -5.04 -6.81
N ALA A 94 -8.00 -6.33 -7.12
CA ALA A 94 -9.23 -6.95 -7.62
C ALA A 94 -10.36 -6.94 -6.58
N PHE A 95 -10.03 -7.01 -5.30
CA PHE A 95 -11.00 -7.09 -4.21
C PHE A 95 -11.08 -5.83 -3.34
N ALA A 96 -10.33 -4.77 -3.66
CA ALA A 96 -10.45 -3.48 -2.96
C ALA A 96 -11.89 -2.94 -3.04
N ASP A 97 -12.46 -2.60 -1.88
CA ASP A 97 -13.77 -1.98 -1.75
C ASP A 97 -13.61 -0.45 -1.62
N ILE A 98 -14.40 0.30 -2.39
CA ILE A 98 -14.37 1.77 -2.33
C ILE A 98 -14.80 2.30 -0.95
N THR A 99 -15.65 1.56 -0.23
CA THR A 99 -16.09 1.90 1.12
C THR A 99 -14.98 1.83 2.17
N ASP A 100 -13.88 1.13 1.89
CA ASP A 100 -12.67 1.17 2.73
C ASP A 100 -11.98 2.54 2.72
N TYR A 101 -12.27 3.37 1.72
CA TYR A 101 -11.62 4.66 1.49
C TYR A 101 -12.54 5.86 1.73
N VAL A 102 -13.85 5.69 1.56
CA VAL A 102 -14.84 6.76 1.66
C VAL A 102 -16.06 6.37 2.47
N ASN A 103 -16.61 7.34 3.19
CA ASN A 103 -17.96 7.31 3.73
C ASN A 103 -18.85 8.17 2.85
N PHE A 104 -19.92 7.60 2.31
CA PHE A 104 -20.91 8.34 1.53
C PHE A 104 -22.32 7.95 1.96
N GLY A 105 -23.27 8.84 1.74
CA GLY A 105 -24.64 8.65 2.17
C GLY A 105 -25.46 9.91 2.01
N ALA A 106 -26.65 9.93 2.61
CA ALA A 106 -27.52 11.08 2.66
C ALA A 106 -27.66 11.54 4.12
N GLU A 107 -27.51 12.85 4.35
CA GLU A 107 -27.73 13.47 5.67
C GLU A 107 -28.80 14.58 5.56
N GLU A 108 -29.62 14.71 6.60
CA GLU A 108 -30.54 15.85 6.73
C GLU A 108 -29.79 17.06 7.27
N VAL A 109 -29.86 18.16 6.53
CA VAL A 109 -29.21 19.42 6.88
C VAL A 109 -30.29 20.49 7.03
N VAL A 110 -30.19 21.28 8.10
CA VAL A 110 -31.05 22.43 8.34
C VAL A 110 -30.33 23.67 7.81
N ASP A 111 -30.96 24.41 6.90
CA ASP A 111 -30.44 25.68 6.40
C ASP A 111 -30.58 26.80 7.47
N GLU A 112 -29.87 27.92 7.29
CA GLU A 112 -29.94 29.12 8.12
C GLU A 112 -31.38 29.64 8.37
N ASN A 113 -32.32 29.33 7.45
CA ASN A 113 -33.75 29.64 7.52
C ASN A 113 -34.61 28.57 8.22
N GLY A 114 -34.00 27.53 8.79
CA GLY A 114 -34.69 26.46 9.53
C GLY A 114 -35.36 25.39 8.64
N LYS A 115 -35.13 25.41 7.33
CA LYS A 115 -35.67 24.40 6.40
C LYS A 115 -34.77 23.17 6.35
N THR A 116 -35.33 22.00 6.61
CA THR A 116 -34.64 20.72 6.45
C THR A 116 -34.62 20.28 5.00
N TYR A 117 -33.46 19.86 4.50
CA TYR A 117 -33.30 19.21 3.21
C TYR A 117 -32.28 18.08 3.29
N THR A 118 -32.46 17.06 2.45
CA THR A 118 -31.53 15.93 2.36
C THR A 118 -30.38 16.27 1.40
N ARG A 119 -29.14 16.07 1.82
CA ARG A 119 -27.94 16.26 0.99
C ARG A 119 -27.10 14.98 0.98
N ASN A 120 -26.64 14.58 -0.20
CA ASN A 120 -25.65 13.53 -0.32
C ASN A 120 -24.27 14.03 0.12
N TYR A 121 -23.56 13.24 0.90
CA TYR A 121 -22.19 13.51 1.33
C TYR A 121 -21.23 12.44 0.79
N LEU A 122 -19.98 12.86 0.64
CA LEU A 122 -18.82 12.00 0.37
C LEU A 122 -17.68 12.53 1.26
N ARG A 123 -17.17 11.70 2.16
CA ARG A 123 -16.11 12.04 3.10
C ARG A 123 -15.01 10.99 2.98
N PHE A 124 -13.77 11.42 2.71
CA PHE A 124 -12.62 10.52 2.74
C PHE A 124 -12.34 10.09 4.17
N LYS A 125 -12.02 8.81 4.35
CA LYS A 125 -11.41 8.32 5.59
C LYS A 125 -9.99 8.88 5.72
N ASP A 126 -9.48 8.97 6.94
CA ASP A 126 -8.15 9.54 7.16
C ASP A 126 -7.09 8.66 6.49
N SER A 127 -6.12 9.31 5.83
CA SER A 127 -4.92 8.69 5.28
C SER A 127 -4.17 7.76 6.24
N ASN A 128 -4.29 7.98 7.55
CA ASN A 128 -3.69 7.14 8.59
C ASN A 128 -4.42 5.81 8.79
N THR A 129 -5.68 5.73 8.34
CA THR A 129 -6.57 4.57 8.53
C THR A 129 -6.81 3.77 7.26
N VAL A 130 -6.31 4.24 6.11
CA VAL A 130 -6.55 3.62 4.79
C VAL A 130 -5.25 3.18 4.12
N ASP A 131 -5.29 2.06 3.41
CA ASP A 131 -4.16 1.61 2.59
C ASP A 131 -4.09 2.39 1.27
N SER A 132 -3.29 3.46 1.26
CA SER A 132 -3.13 4.32 0.10
C SER A 132 -2.52 3.64 -1.13
N SER A 133 -1.99 2.41 -1.03
CA SER A 133 -1.34 1.72 -2.15
C SER A 133 -2.28 1.42 -3.32
N MET A 134 -3.60 1.35 -3.07
CA MET A 134 -4.61 1.11 -4.10
C MET A 134 -5.11 2.39 -4.77
N ILE A 135 -4.78 3.58 -4.23
CA ILE A 135 -5.32 4.85 -4.71
C ILE A 135 -4.49 5.35 -5.90
N GLU A 136 -5.11 5.41 -7.07
CA GLU A 136 -4.48 5.95 -8.29
C GLU A 136 -4.53 7.48 -8.30
N TYR A 137 -5.65 8.06 -7.83
CA TYR A 137 -5.86 9.50 -7.86
C TYR A 137 -6.78 9.96 -6.72
N ILE A 138 -6.45 11.11 -6.13
CA ILE A 138 -7.31 11.81 -5.18
C ILE A 138 -7.29 13.31 -5.48
N ALA A 139 -8.46 13.93 -5.51
CA ALA A 139 -8.62 15.38 -5.65
C ALA A 139 -9.57 15.94 -4.61
N GLY A 140 -9.12 17.01 -3.94
CA GLY A 140 -9.93 17.84 -3.07
C GLY A 140 -10.59 18.99 -3.84
N GLY A 141 -11.76 19.45 -3.38
CA GLY A 141 -12.47 20.58 -3.98
C GLY A 141 -13.97 20.52 -3.78
N LYS A 142 -14.74 21.29 -4.55
CA LYS A 142 -16.21 21.33 -4.50
C LYS A 142 -16.87 19.98 -4.83
N ALA A 143 -16.20 19.16 -5.62
CA ALA A 143 -16.55 17.77 -5.90
C ALA A 143 -15.32 16.91 -5.61
N PRO A 144 -15.20 16.37 -4.38
CA PRO A 144 -14.10 15.49 -4.03
C PRO A 144 -14.17 14.21 -4.87
N THR A 145 -13.04 13.78 -5.43
CA THR A 145 -12.96 12.61 -6.30
C THR A 145 -11.84 11.69 -5.86
N ILE A 146 -12.11 10.38 -5.85
CA ILE A 146 -11.11 9.34 -5.64
C ILE A 146 -11.22 8.31 -6.77
N LYS A 147 -10.06 7.83 -7.22
CA LYS A 147 -9.94 6.75 -8.19
C LYS A 147 -9.04 5.69 -7.59
N LEU A 148 -9.54 4.46 -7.51
CA LEU A 148 -8.75 3.29 -7.15
C LEU A 148 -8.13 2.67 -8.40
N SER A 149 -7.13 1.82 -8.16
CA SER A 149 -6.47 1.02 -9.18
C SER A 149 -7.47 0.19 -9.99
N ASP A 150 -7.13 -0.05 -11.25
CA ASP A 150 -8.01 -0.71 -12.22
C ASP A 150 -8.27 -2.18 -11.86
N LYS A 151 -9.41 -2.42 -11.21
CA LYS A 151 -9.90 -3.75 -10.82
C LYS A 151 -10.05 -4.69 -12.01
N THR A 152 -10.47 -4.19 -13.17
CA THR A 152 -10.66 -5.01 -14.38
C THR A 152 -9.33 -5.55 -14.87
N LYS A 153 -8.30 -4.69 -14.96
CA LYS A 153 -6.94 -5.13 -15.35
C LYS A 153 -6.35 -6.13 -14.36
N ALA A 154 -6.60 -5.95 -13.07
CA ALA A 154 -6.16 -6.90 -12.07
C ALA A 154 -6.84 -8.27 -12.25
N LEU A 155 -8.16 -8.31 -12.46
CA LEU A 155 -8.90 -9.53 -12.75
C LEU A 155 -8.46 -10.20 -14.07
N GLU A 156 -8.15 -9.42 -15.11
CA GLU A 156 -7.60 -9.94 -16.36
C GLU A 156 -6.20 -10.56 -16.20
N MET A 157 -5.36 -9.97 -15.35
CA MET A 157 -4.07 -10.57 -15.01
C MET A 157 -4.27 -11.87 -14.23
N LEU A 158 -5.14 -11.86 -13.20
CA LEU A 158 -5.44 -13.06 -12.43
C LEU A 158 -6.02 -14.19 -13.30
N SER A 159 -6.89 -13.89 -14.27
CA SER A 159 -7.47 -14.90 -15.17
C SER A 159 -6.46 -15.53 -16.14
N LYS A 160 -5.45 -14.76 -16.56
CA LYS A 160 -4.31 -15.28 -17.35
C LYS A 160 -3.46 -16.25 -16.53
N TYR A 161 -3.31 -16.00 -15.23
CA TYR A 161 -2.63 -16.92 -14.32
C TYR A 161 -3.46 -18.17 -14.02
N THR A 162 -4.79 -18.08 -13.87
CA THR A 162 -5.62 -19.28 -13.66
C THR A 162 -5.60 -20.23 -14.87
N ASN A 163 -5.43 -19.71 -16.09
CA ASN A 163 -5.28 -20.53 -17.30
C ASN A 163 -3.88 -21.13 -17.49
N LEU A 164 -2.88 -20.71 -16.70
CA LEU A 164 -1.52 -21.28 -16.68
C LEU A 164 -1.37 -22.40 -15.64
N ILE A 165 -2.41 -22.69 -14.85
CA ILE A 165 -2.37 -23.68 -13.78
C ILE A 165 -3.24 -24.89 -14.16
N ASP A 166 -2.69 -25.77 -15.01
CA ASP A 166 -3.13 -27.15 -15.06
C ASP A 166 -2.52 -27.90 -13.85
N GLY A 167 -3.25 -27.98 -12.74
CA GLY A 167 -2.91 -28.84 -11.60
C GLY A 167 -3.10 -28.23 -10.19
N ASP A 168 -3.87 -28.95 -9.35
CA ASP A 168 -3.98 -28.97 -7.87
C ASP A 168 -3.82 -27.67 -7.04
N THR A 169 -4.07 -26.47 -7.59
CA THR A 169 -4.13 -25.19 -6.83
C THR A 169 -5.52 -24.84 -6.29
N ASP A 170 -6.40 -25.83 -6.20
CA ASP A 170 -7.78 -25.65 -5.73
C ASP A 170 -7.83 -25.30 -4.23
N LYS A 171 -6.74 -25.51 -3.48
CA LYS A 171 -6.62 -25.18 -2.05
C LYS A 171 -6.08 -23.78 -1.76
N GLU A 172 -5.05 -23.32 -2.49
CA GLU A 172 -4.46 -21.99 -2.26
C GLU A 172 -5.38 -20.86 -2.73
N PHE A 173 -6.05 -21.03 -3.88
CA PHE A 173 -7.03 -20.04 -4.38
C PHE A 173 -8.27 -19.97 -3.47
N LYS A 174 -8.72 -21.11 -2.92
CA LYS A 174 -9.77 -21.13 -1.89
C LYS A 174 -9.35 -20.41 -0.61
N LEU A 175 -8.08 -20.48 -0.21
CA LEU A 175 -7.57 -19.76 0.96
C LEU A 175 -7.55 -18.24 0.74
N VAL A 176 -7.19 -17.79 -0.47
CA VAL A 176 -7.22 -16.39 -0.88
C VAL A 176 -8.66 -15.86 -0.91
N ILE A 177 -9.59 -16.61 -1.52
CA ILE A 177 -11.02 -16.25 -1.54
C ILE A 177 -11.59 -16.22 -0.12
N LYS A 178 -11.19 -17.17 0.75
CA LYS A 178 -11.63 -17.21 2.14
C LYS A 178 -11.12 -16.00 2.94
N ARG A 179 -9.84 -15.61 2.77
CA ARG A 179 -9.29 -14.40 3.39
C ARG A 179 -9.90 -13.10 2.87
N ALA A 180 -10.29 -13.06 1.59
CA ALA A 180 -10.99 -11.91 1.00
C ALA A 180 -12.46 -11.82 1.42
N GLY A 181 -13.05 -12.90 1.95
CA GLY A 181 -14.45 -12.97 2.39
C GLY A 181 -14.66 -12.96 3.92
N GLU A 182 -13.61 -12.80 4.74
CA GLU A 182 -13.71 -12.79 6.21
C GLU A 182 -13.94 -11.38 6.81
N ASN A 183 -14.53 -10.46 6.05
CA ASN A 183 -15.02 -9.17 6.56
C ASN A 183 -16.55 -9.18 6.72
N ASP A 184 -17.07 -10.07 7.57
CA ASP A 184 -18.44 -10.02 8.13
C ASP A 184 -18.38 -9.86 9.65
#